data_AF-A0A2W0ADR7-F1
#
_entry.id   AF-A0A2W0ADR7-F1
#
_cell.length_a   1.000
_cell.length_b   1.000
_cell.length_c   1.000
_cell.angle_alpha   90.00
_cell.angle_beta   90.00
_cell.angle_gamma   90.00
#
_symmetry.space_group_name_H-M   'P 1'
#
loop_
_entity.id
_entity.type
_entity.pdbx_description
1 polymer ?
#
loop_
_entity_poly.entity_id
_entity_poly.type
_entity_poly.pdbx_seq_one_letter_code
_entity_poly.pdbx_strand_id
1 'polypeptide(L)'
;MSSPLTFTAYGLATILCWGVGDFVGGYAAKRAHAFVLTLYAHTGGLALMATLAFLERAPYPSRNAALWAIAGGASGGAALAIFYRALASGKMGLTAPVSAVLGAAIPVTFRIFTEGLPHAIQLAGFALAVLGIFLISRPEDGVARPEGLSLA
;
A
#
# COMPACT_ATOMS: atom_id res chain seq x y z
N MET A 1 -27.38 10.92 3.91
CA MET A 1 -27.30 9.44 3.99
C MET A 1 -26.67 8.97 2.70
N SER A 2 -25.36 8.73 2.68
CA SER A 2 -24.67 8.19 1.49
C SER A 2 -25.27 6.82 1.16
N SER A 3 -25.65 6.60 -0.10
CA SER A 3 -26.23 5.31 -0.48
C SER A 3 -25.17 4.20 -0.36
N PRO A 4 -25.57 2.94 -0.06
CA PRO A 4 -24.64 1.80 0.01
C PRO A 4 -23.76 1.68 -1.24
N LEU A 5 -24.28 2.11 -2.39
CA LEU A 5 -23.57 2.14 -3.68
C LEU A 5 -22.36 3.08 -3.66
N THR A 6 -22.45 4.23 -3.00
CA THR A 6 -21.34 5.20 -2.91
C THR A 6 -20.16 4.61 -2.13
N PHE A 7 -20.43 3.91 -1.00
CA PHE A 7 -19.38 3.25 -0.22
C PHE A 7 -18.69 2.14 -1.02
N THR A 8 -19.46 1.31 -1.71
CA THR A 8 -18.91 0.26 -2.57
C THR A 8 -18.08 0.83 -3.71
N ALA A 9 -18.54 1.91 -4.34
CA ALA A 9 -17.81 2.59 -5.41
C ALA A 9 -16.46 3.13 -4.92
N TYR A 10 -16.42 3.79 -3.76
CA TYR A 10 -15.17 4.26 -3.17
C TYR A 10 -14.26 3.11 -2.74
N GLY A 11 -14.81 2.00 -2.23
CA GLY A 11 -14.05 0.80 -1.92
C GLY A 11 -13.37 0.21 -3.14
N LEU A 12 -14.12 0.04 -4.24
CA LEU A 12 -13.57 -0.46 -5.51
C LEU A 12 -12.52 0.49 -6.10
N ALA A 13 -12.80 1.80 -6.11
CA ALA A 13 -11.85 2.80 -6.57
C ALA A 13 -10.55 2.75 -5.74
N THR A 14 -10.66 2.61 -4.42
CA THR A 14 -9.51 2.49 -3.52
C THR A 14 -8.67 1.27 -3.86
N ILE A 15 -9.29 0.08 -3.98
CA ILE A 15 -8.57 -1.16 -4.29
C ILE A 15 -7.89 -1.08 -5.67
N LEU A 16 -8.56 -0.48 -6.67
CA LEU A 16 -7.98 -0.25 -7.99
C LEU A 16 -6.78 0.71 -7.93
N CYS A 17 -6.92 1.85 -7.27
CA CYS A 17 -5.83 2.82 -7.11
C CYS A 17 -4.64 2.21 -6.36
N TRP A 18 -4.90 1.41 -5.32
CA TRP A 18 -3.85 0.75 -4.53
C TRP A 18 -3.11 -0.29 -5.38
N GLY A 19 -3.83 -1.17 -6.07
CA GLY A 19 -3.22 -2.21 -6.91
C GLY A 19 -2.44 -1.64 -8.10
N VAL A 20 -2.99 -0.63 -8.79
CA VAL A 20 -2.28 0.07 -9.88
C VAL A 20 -1.05 0.80 -9.34
N GLY A 21 -1.17 1.44 -8.17
CA GLY A 21 -0.06 2.13 -7.51
C GLY A 21 1.09 1.19 -7.14
N ASP A 22 0.79 0.03 -6.56
CA ASP A 22 1.80 -0.99 -6.23
C ASP A 22 2.47 -1.53 -7.49
N PHE A 23 1.69 -1.75 -8.57
CA PHE A 23 2.23 -2.24 -9.83
C PHE A 23 3.16 -1.21 -10.50
N VAL A 24 2.67 0.00 -10.73
CA VAL A 24 3.42 1.07 -11.39
C VAL A 24 4.61 1.49 -10.52
N GLY A 25 4.40 1.59 -9.21
CA GLY A 25 5.44 1.93 -8.23
C GLY A 25 6.54 0.88 -8.19
N GLY A 26 6.21 -0.42 -8.15
CA GLY A 26 7.22 -1.48 -8.20
C GLY A 26 7.95 -1.57 -9.53
N TYR A 27 7.26 -1.32 -10.66
CA TYR A 27 7.90 -1.22 -11.97
C TYR A 27 8.87 -0.04 -12.04
N ALA A 28 8.46 1.14 -11.56
CA ALA A 28 9.29 2.33 -11.52
C ALA A 28 10.48 2.17 -10.55
N ALA A 29 10.27 1.53 -9.39
CA ALA A 29 11.31 1.29 -8.39
C ALA A 29 12.46 0.41 -8.90
N LYS A 30 12.20 -0.46 -9.89
CA LYS A 30 13.26 -1.22 -10.57
C LYS A 30 14.13 -0.37 -11.50
N ARG A 31 13.67 0.82 -11.89
CA ARG A 31 14.31 1.69 -12.89
C ARG A 31 14.81 3.02 -12.32
N ALA A 32 14.40 3.38 -11.11
CA ALA A 32 14.73 4.64 -10.48
C ALA A 32 15.16 4.44 -9.01
N HIS A 33 15.88 5.42 -8.45
CA HIS A 33 16.20 5.41 -7.03
C HIS A 33 14.93 5.49 -6.18
N ALA A 34 14.77 4.57 -5.24
CA ALA A 34 13.59 4.46 -4.37
C ALA A 34 13.23 5.77 -3.66
N PHE A 35 14.23 6.51 -3.15
CA PHE A 35 14.00 7.80 -2.48
C PHE A 35 13.43 8.87 -3.41
N VAL A 36 13.91 8.93 -4.66
CA VAL A 36 13.41 9.87 -5.67
C VAL A 36 11.95 9.53 -6.02
N LEU A 37 11.65 8.24 -6.18
CA LEU A 37 10.28 7.79 -6.42
C LEU A 37 9.33 8.13 -5.25
N THR A 38 9.77 7.92 -4.01
CA THR A 38 9.02 8.30 -2.81
C THR A 38 8.76 9.80 -2.74
N LEU A 39 9.75 10.62 -3.12
CA LEU A 39 9.59 12.07 -3.17
C LEU A 39 8.52 12.47 -4.18
N TYR A 40 8.56 11.94 -5.41
CA TYR A 40 7.55 12.22 -6.42
C TYR A 40 6.14 11.79 -5.98
N ALA A 41 6.02 10.61 -5.37
CA ALA A 41 4.76 10.12 -4.83
C ALA A 41 4.20 11.06 -3.74
N HIS A 42 5.04 11.50 -2.80
CA HIS A 42 4.63 12.43 -1.74
C HIS A 42 4.32 13.83 -2.29
N THR A 43 5.06 14.34 -3.27
CA THR A 43 4.75 15.64 -3.87
C THR A 43 3.40 15.62 -4.60
N GLY A 44 3.08 14.52 -5.30
CA GLY A 44 1.78 14.36 -5.94
C GLY A 44 0.64 14.27 -4.92
N GLY A 45 0.81 13.47 -3.87
CA GLY A 45 -0.15 13.39 -2.77
C GLY A 45 -0.36 14.71 -2.05
N LEU A 46 0.73 15.44 -1.77
CA LEU A 46 0.68 16.77 -1.15
C LEU A 46 -0.04 17.77 -2.04
N ALA A 47 0.25 17.82 -3.34
CA ALA A 47 -0.43 18.71 -4.27
C ALA A 47 -1.94 18.42 -4.35
N LEU A 48 -2.33 17.14 -4.41
CA LEU A 48 -3.73 16.73 -4.39
C LEU A 48 -4.42 17.17 -3.09
N MET A 49 -3.83 16.84 -1.94
CA MET A 49 -4.41 17.18 -0.64
C MET A 49 -4.48 18.69 -0.41
N ALA A 50 -3.46 19.45 -0.83
CA ALA A 50 -3.48 20.92 -0.76
C ALA A 50 -4.56 21.52 -1.65
N THR A 51 -4.76 20.98 -2.85
CA THR A 51 -5.83 21.40 -3.77
C THR A 51 -7.20 21.17 -3.14
N LEU A 52 -7.44 19.98 -2.58
CA LEU A 52 -8.70 19.67 -1.89
C LEU A 52 -8.93 20.59 -0.69
N ALA A 53 -7.90 20.80 0.15
CA ALA A 53 -7.99 21.70 1.29
C ALA A 53 -8.32 23.15 0.88
N PHE A 54 -7.76 23.62 -0.23
CA PHE A 54 -8.06 24.94 -0.78
C PHE A 54 -9.50 25.03 -1.31
N LEU A 55 -9.96 24.03 -2.07
CA LEU A 55 -11.32 24.00 -2.63
C LEU A 55 -12.39 23.91 -1.53
N GLU A 56 -12.13 23.15 -0.47
CA GLU A 56 -13.04 23.01 0.68
C GLU A 56 -12.94 24.15 1.69
N ARG A 57 -11.96 25.07 1.51
CA ARG A 57 -11.65 26.15 2.47
C ARG A 57 -11.43 25.60 3.88
N ALA A 58 -10.71 24.49 3.98
CA ALA A 58 -10.51 23.77 5.22
C ALA A 58 -9.82 24.66 6.28
N PRO A 59 -10.26 24.63 7.54
CA PRO A 59 -9.62 25.37 8.62
C PRO A 59 -8.22 24.80 8.90
N TYR A 60 -7.34 25.65 9.44
CA TYR A 60 -6.01 25.22 9.82
C TYR A 60 -6.08 24.16 10.94
N PRO A 61 -5.29 23.07 10.87
CA PRO A 61 -5.34 22.02 11.88
C PRO A 61 -4.91 22.54 13.26
N SER A 62 -5.50 21.96 14.31
CA SER A 62 -5.05 22.21 15.68
C SER A 62 -3.59 21.73 15.87
N ARG A 63 -2.90 22.28 16.88
CA ARG A 63 -1.51 21.89 17.18
C ARG A 63 -1.35 20.38 17.37
N ASN A 64 -2.30 19.73 18.06
CA ASN A 64 -2.26 18.29 18.27
C ASN A 64 -2.46 17.52 16.97
N ALA A 65 -3.40 17.95 16.12
CA ALA A 65 -3.61 17.34 14.81
C ALA A 65 -2.36 17.48 13.92
N ALA A 66 -1.71 18.65 13.94
CA ALA A 66 -0.48 18.90 13.21
C ALA A 66 0.68 18.00 13.68
N LEU A 67 0.85 17.80 14.99
CA LEU A 67 1.88 16.90 15.52
C LEU A 67 1.66 15.45 15.08
N TRP A 68 0.41 14.96 15.13
CA TRP A 68 0.07 13.63 14.63
C TRP A 68 0.25 13.51 13.11
N ALA A 69 -0.09 14.55 12.35
CA ALA A 69 0.14 14.58 10.91
C ALA A 69 1.63 14.54 10.56
N ILE A 70 2.48 15.26 11.29
CA ILE A 70 3.95 15.22 11.11
C ILE A 70 4.49 13.82 11.46
N ALA A 71 4.09 13.27 12.61
CA ALA A 71 4.53 11.93 13.03
C ALA A 71 4.09 10.84 12.04
N GLY A 72 2.82 10.89 11.61
CA GLY A 72 2.26 9.97 10.62
C GLY A 72 2.92 10.13 9.25
N GLY A 73 3.15 11.36 8.81
CA GLY A 73 3.83 11.66 7.54
C GLY A 73 5.28 11.21 7.53
N ALA A 74 6.04 11.44 8.60
CA ALA A 74 7.41 10.97 8.72
C ALA A 74 7.49 9.43 8.71
N SER A 75 6.60 8.78 9.46
CA SER A 75 6.52 7.32 9.52
C SER A 75 6.12 6.71 8.16
N GLY A 76 5.08 7.27 7.52
CA GLY A 76 4.60 6.84 6.21
C GLY A 76 5.62 7.08 5.09
N GLY A 77 6.31 8.22 5.11
CA GLY A 77 7.36 8.54 4.15
C GLY A 77 8.55 7.60 4.25
N ALA A 78 9.04 7.33 5.47
CA ALA A 78 10.10 6.36 5.69
C ALA A 78 9.68 4.95 5.29
N ALA A 79 8.47 4.53 5.65
CA ALA A 79 7.91 3.24 5.27
C ALA A 79 7.82 3.08 3.74
N LEU A 80 7.36 4.11 3.02
CA LEU A 80 7.23 4.07 1.57
C LEU A 80 8.59 4.00 0.86
N ALA A 81 9.61 4.70 1.37
CA ALA A 81 10.98 4.59 0.83
C ALA A 81 11.56 3.18 0.99
N ILE A 82 11.37 2.57 2.17
CA ILE A 82 11.78 1.19 2.43
C ILE A 82 10.99 0.23 1.53
N PHE A 83 9.68 0.47 1.36
CA PHE A 83 8.81 -0.33 0.51
C PHE A 83 9.25 -0.32 -0.96
N TYR A 84 9.49 0.86 -1.56
CA TYR A 84 9.99 0.93 -2.93
C TYR A 84 11.38 0.30 -3.07
N ARG A 85 12.25 0.44 -2.06
CA ARG A 85 13.54 -0.26 -2.06
C ARG A 85 13.37 -1.78 -2.06
N ALA A 86 12.42 -2.31 -1.28
CA ALA A 86 12.10 -3.72 -1.25
C ALA A 86 11.52 -4.20 -2.60
N LEU A 87 10.61 -3.42 -3.21
CA LEU A 87 10.05 -3.73 -4.54
C LEU A 87 11.12 -3.79 -5.64
N ALA A 88 12.14 -2.92 -5.56
CA ALA A 88 13.27 -2.91 -6.49
C ALA A 88 14.14 -4.17 -6.37
N SER A 89 14.23 -4.77 -5.18
CA SER A 89 15.17 -5.87 -4.85
C SER A 89 14.77 -7.27 -5.37
N GLY A 90 13.66 -7.40 -6.09
CA GLY A 90 13.50 -8.51 -7.06
C GLY A 90 12.30 -9.44 -6.90
N LYS A 91 11.50 -9.35 -5.83
CA LYS A 91 10.25 -10.13 -5.71
C LYS A 91 9.05 -9.22 -5.45
N MET A 92 8.74 -8.42 -6.46
CA MET A 92 7.58 -7.51 -6.45
C MET A 92 6.27 -8.24 -6.09
N GLY A 93 6.08 -9.47 -6.61
CA GLY A 93 4.92 -10.31 -6.34
C GLY A 93 4.78 -10.83 -4.91
N LEU A 94 5.83 -10.74 -4.09
CA LEU A 94 5.82 -11.11 -2.66
C LEU A 94 5.77 -9.87 -1.76
N THR A 95 6.53 -8.85 -2.13
CA THR A 95 6.74 -7.66 -1.28
C THR A 95 5.44 -6.88 -1.06
N ALA A 96 4.66 -6.64 -2.12
CA ALA A 96 3.40 -5.92 -2.01
C ALA A 96 2.37 -6.69 -1.16
N PRO A 97 2.05 -7.97 -1.44
CA PRO A 97 1.13 -8.74 -0.60
C PRO A 97 1.55 -8.84 0.88
N VAL A 98 2.84 -9.12 1.16
CA VAL A 98 3.32 -9.22 2.54
C VAL A 98 3.20 -7.88 3.28
N SER A 99 3.55 -6.77 2.62
CA SER A 99 3.40 -5.44 3.21
C SER A 99 1.94 -5.10 3.52
N ALA A 100 1.01 -5.53 2.67
CA ALA A 100 -0.42 -5.30 2.85
C ALA A 100 -0.95 -6.05 4.09
N VAL A 101 -0.52 -7.30 4.32
CA VAL A 101 -0.89 -8.06 5.53
C VAL A 101 -0.35 -7.38 6.78
N LEU A 102 0.92 -7.01 6.78
CA LEU A 102 1.54 -6.35 7.94
C LEU A 102 0.87 -5.00 8.23
N GLY A 103 0.55 -4.23 7.19
CA GLY A 103 -0.17 -2.96 7.29
C GLY A 103 -1.58 -3.12 7.84
N ALA A 104 -2.28 -4.19 7.45
CA ALA A 104 -3.63 -4.50 7.95
C ALA A 104 -3.61 -5.12 9.36
N ALA A 105 -2.54 -5.83 9.74
CA ALA A 105 -2.46 -6.51 11.02
C ALA A 105 -2.52 -5.55 12.22
N ILE A 106 -1.89 -4.37 12.12
CA ILE A 106 -1.88 -3.36 13.19
C ILE A 106 -3.29 -2.88 13.53
N PRO A 107 -4.09 -2.30 12.61
CA PRO A 107 -5.42 -1.82 12.93
C PRO A 107 -6.37 -2.97 13.30
N VAL A 108 -6.24 -4.16 12.69
CA VAL A 108 -7.06 -5.33 13.07
C VAL A 108 -6.79 -5.74 14.52
N THR A 109 -5.52 -5.84 14.90
CA THR A 109 -5.12 -6.21 16.26
C THR A 109 -5.59 -5.16 17.26
N PHE A 110 -5.40 -3.88 16.96
CA PHE A 110 -5.89 -2.78 17.79
C PHE A 110 -7.41 -2.88 18.00
N ARG A 111 -8.16 -3.10 16.91
CA ARG A 111 -9.63 -3.22 16.96
C ARG A 111 -10.09 -4.42 17.79
N ILE A 112 -9.38 -5.54 17.73
CA ILE A 112 -9.67 -6.72 18.57
C ILE A 112 -9.59 -6.37 20.06
N PHE A 113 -8.57 -5.60 20.45
CA PHE A 113 -8.38 -5.20 21.85
C PHE A 113 -9.36 -4.11 22.30
N THR A 114 -9.81 -3.22 21.41
CA THR A 114 -10.69 -2.09 21.78
C THR A 114 -12.18 -2.38 21.61
N GLU A 115 -12.56 -3.15 20.59
CA GLU A 115 -13.95 -3.39 20.19
C GLU A 115 -14.37 -4.87 20.27
N GLY A 116 -13.41 -5.78 20.48
CA GLY A 116 -13.67 -7.23 20.55
C GLY A 116 -13.44 -7.97 19.23
N LEU A 117 -13.68 -9.28 19.27
CA LEU A 117 -13.37 -10.18 18.14
C LEU A 117 -14.23 -9.91 16.89
N PRO A 118 -13.67 -10.05 15.67
CA PRO A 118 -14.42 -9.94 14.43
C PRO A 118 -15.49 -11.03 14.32
N HIS A 119 -16.58 -10.73 13.60
CA HIS A 119 -17.61 -11.72 13.33
C HIS A 119 -17.05 -12.88 12.46
N ALA A 120 -17.65 -14.08 12.54
CA ALA A 120 -17.15 -15.27 11.84
C ALA A 120 -16.90 -15.07 10.34
N ILE A 121 -17.76 -14.28 9.66
CA ILE A 121 -17.63 -13.93 8.24
C ILE A 121 -16.36 -13.08 7.97
N GLN A 122 -16.02 -12.15 8.86
CA GLN A 122 -14.80 -11.34 8.72
C GLN A 122 -13.56 -12.21 8.91
N LEU A 123 -13.60 -13.14 9.87
CA LEU A 123 -12.53 -14.10 10.10
C LEU A 123 -12.32 -15.01 8.89
N ALA A 124 -13.41 -15.48 8.25
CA ALA A 124 -13.35 -16.23 7.00
C ALA A 124 -12.75 -15.39 5.85
N GLY A 125 -13.10 -14.10 5.77
CA GLY A 125 -12.48 -13.17 4.83
C GLY A 125 -10.97 -13.01 5.03
N PHE A 126 -10.51 -12.90 6.27
CA PHE A 126 -9.07 -12.87 6.58
C PHE A 126 -8.37 -14.17 6.19
N ALA A 127 -8.97 -15.33 6.48
CA ALA A 127 -8.42 -16.62 6.06
C ALA A 127 -8.30 -16.72 4.53
N LEU A 128 -9.34 -16.28 3.80
CA LEU A 128 -9.32 -16.24 2.34
C LEU A 128 -8.25 -15.30 1.79
N ALA A 129 -8.08 -14.12 2.41
CA ALA A 129 -7.04 -13.17 2.03
C ALA A 129 -5.64 -13.76 2.23
N VAL A 130 -5.37 -14.39 3.38
CA VAL A 130 -4.09 -15.07 3.66
C VAL A 130 -3.83 -16.18 2.64
N LEU A 131 -4.84 -16.97 2.30
CA LEU A 131 -4.73 -18.02 1.28
C LEU A 131 -4.41 -17.43 -0.11
N GLY A 132 -5.10 -16.36 -0.51
CA GLY A 132 -4.82 -15.68 -1.78
C GLY A 132 -3.39 -15.17 -1.86
N ILE A 133 -2.90 -14.59 -0.76
CA ILE A 133 -1.52 -14.10 -0.64
C ILE A 133 -0.51 -15.25 -0.71
N PHE A 134 -0.79 -16.36 -0.03
CA PHE A 134 0.03 -17.56 -0.12
C PHE A 134 0.11 -18.10 -1.55
N LEU A 135 -1.00 -18.13 -2.29
CA LEU A 135 -1.04 -18.61 -3.67
C LEU A 135 -0.26 -17.70 -4.63
N ILE A 136 -0.39 -16.38 -4.52
CA ILE A 136 0.30 -15.43 -5.41
C ILE A 136 1.77 -15.24 -5.06
N SER A 137 2.15 -15.49 -3.80
CA SER A 137 3.52 -15.35 -3.31
C SER A 137 4.41 -16.55 -3.63
N ARG A 138 3.87 -17.60 -4.29
CA ARG A 138 4.66 -18.75 -4.68
C ARG A 138 5.78 -18.31 -5.64
N PRO A 139 7.03 -18.70 -5.39
CA PRO A 139 8.09 -18.50 -6.36
C PRO A 139 7.68 -19.18 -7.67
N GLU A 140 7.91 -18.52 -8.80
CA GLU A 140 8.02 -19.24 -10.07
C GLU A 140 9.25 -20.14 -9.93
N ASP A 141 9.03 -21.44 -9.66
CA ASP A 141 10.08 -22.44 -9.71
C ASP A 141 10.77 -22.31 -11.07
N GLY A 142 12.09 -22.16 -11.04
CA GLY A 142 12.87 -21.65 -12.16
C GLY A 142 12.56 -22.32 -13.48
N VAL A 143 11.92 -21.58 -14.39
CA VAL A 143 12.17 -21.78 -15.81
C VAL A 143 13.62 -21.35 -15.99
N ALA A 144 14.52 -22.33 -15.93
CA ALA A 144 15.92 -22.19 -16.27
C ALA A 144 15.98 -21.36 -17.55
N ARG A 145 16.42 -20.10 -17.41
CA ARG A 145 16.66 -19.22 -18.54
C ARG A 145 17.69 -19.97 -19.37
N PRO A 146 17.38 -20.45 -20.60
CA PRO A 146 18.36 -21.19 -21.38
C PRO A 146 19.56 -20.26 -21.51
N GLU A 147 20.69 -20.69 -20.96
CA GLU A 147 21.96 -19.99 -21.12
C GLU A 147 22.16 -19.85 -22.62
N GLY A 148 21.94 -18.63 -23.11
CA GLY A 148 22.17 -18.32 -24.51
C GLY A 148 23.60 -18.71 -24.81
N LEU A 149 23.79 -19.56 -25.84
CA LEU A 149 25.06 -19.84 -26.45
C LEU A 149 25.80 -18.53 -26.75
N SER A 150 26.62 -18.10 -25.80
CA SER A 150 27.61 -17.06 -25.98
C SER A 150 28.95 -17.77 -26.03
N LEU A 151 29.24 -18.42 -27.15
CA LEU A 151 30.59 -18.69 -27.66
C LEU A 151 30.44 -19.07 -29.15
N ALA A 152 30.53 -18.06 -30.01
CA ALA A 152 30.98 -18.16 -31.39
C ALA A 152 32.31 -17.44 -31.49
#